data_AF-A0AAX0TR87-F1
#
_entry.id   AF-A0AAX0TR87-F1
#
_cell.length_a   1.000
_cell.length_b   1.000
_cell.length_c   1.000
_cell.angle_alpha   90.00
_cell.angle_beta   90.00
_cell.angle_gamma   90.00
#
_symmetry.space_group_name_H-M   'P 1'
#
loop_
_entity.id
_entity.type
_entity.pdbx_description
1 polymer ?
#
loop_
_entity_poly.entity_id
_entity_poly.type
_entity_poly.pdbx_seq_one_letter_code
_entity_poly.pdbx_strand_id
1 'polypeptide(L)'
;MLNQELELSLNMAFARAREHRHEFMTVEHLLLALLSNPSAREALEACSVDLVALRQELEAFIEQTTPVLPASEEERDTQPTLSFQRVLQRAVFHVQSSGRNEVTGANVLVAIFSEQESQAAYLLRKHEVSRLDVVNFISHGTRKDE
;
A
#
# COMPACT_ATOMS: atom_id res chain seq x y z
N MET A 1 -5.09 -11.96 -11.78
CA MET A 1 -6.20 -11.17 -11.21
C MET A 1 -5.80 -10.78 -9.79
N LEU A 2 -6.38 -9.71 -9.25
CA LEU A 2 -6.20 -9.39 -7.83
C LEU A 2 -6.97 -10.43 -7.01
N ASN A 3 -6.48 -10.80 -5.83
CA ASN A 3 -7.28 -11.64 -4.94
C ASN A 3 -8.42 -10.82 -4.32
N GLN A 4 -9.46 -11.51 -3.87
CA GLN A 4 -10.65 -10.88 -3.30
C GLN A 4 -10.31 -9.95 -2.11
N GLU A 5 -9.35 -10.33 -1.28
CA GLU A 5 -8.92 -9.54 -0.13
C GLU A 5 -8.26 -8.21 -0.53
N LEU A 6 -7.42 -8.24 -1.57
CA LEU A 6 -6.77 -7.05 -2.12
C LEU A 6 -7.81 -6.14 -2.78
N GLU A 7 -8.74 -6.68 -3.56
CA GLU A 7 -9.84 -5.91 -4.14
C GLU A 7 -10.68 -5.22 -3.07
N LEU A 8 -11.02 -5.93 -1.99
CA LEU A 8 -11.70 -5.36 -0.84
C LEU A 8 -10.89 -4.23 -0.19
N SER A 9 -9.59 -4.45 0.02
CA SER A 9 -8.70 -3.45 0.62
C SER A 9 -8.64 -2.17 -0.22
N LEU A 10 -8.55 -2.31 -1.55
CA LEU A 10 -8.55 -1.17 -2.48
C LEU A 10 -9.89 -0.43 -2.48
N ASN A 11 -11.01 -1.17 -2.51
CA ASN A 11 -12.34 -0.57 -2.48
C ASN A 11 -12.58 0.22 -1.19
N MET A 12 -12.16 -0.32 -0.05
CA MET A 12 -12.23 0.39 1.23
C MET A 12 -11.33 1.64 1.26
N ALA A 13 -10.13 1.56 0.68
CA ALA A 13 -9.24 2.72 0.57
C ALA A 13 -9.91 3.84 -0.23
N PHE A 14 -10.47 3.51 -1.41
CA PHE A 14 -11.17 4.47 -2.26
C PHE A 14 -12.43 5.03 -1.59
N ALA A 15 -13.20 4.21 -0.87
CA ALA A 15 -14.35 4.69 -0.12
C ALA A 15 -13.93 5.72 0.95
N ARG A 16 -12.88 5.41 1.73
CA ARG A 16 -12.36 6.32 2.76
C ARG A 16 -11.81 7.62 2.15
N ALA A 17 -11.05 7.55 1.06
CA ALA A 17 -10.55 8.73 0.38
C ALA A 17 -11.68 9.63 -0.14
N ARG A 18 -12.76 9.05 -0.69
CA ARG A 18 -13.95 9.79 -1.11
C ARG A 18 -14.69 10.42 0.07
N GLU A 19 -14.82 9.70 1.19
CA GLU A 19 -15.42 10.23 2.42
C GLU A 19 -14.67 11.47 2.94
N HIS A 20 -13.34 11.47 2.85
CA HIS A 20 -12.49 12.60 3.23
C HIS A 20 -12.33 13.63 2.10
N ARG A 21 -13.03 13.44 0.97
CA ARG A 21 -12.95 14.26 -0.25
C ARG A 21 -11.52 14.46 -0.77
N HIS A 22 -10.64 13.49 -0.55
CA HIS A 22 -9.29 13.53 -1.10
C HIS A 22 -9.37 13.51 -2.63
N GLU A 23 -8.71 14.48 -3.26
CA GLU A 23 -8.62 14.57 -4.72
C GLU A 23 -7.89 13.36 -5.31
N PHE A 24 -6.90 12.85 -4.57
CA PHE A 24 -6.02 11.78 -5.05
C PHE A 24 -5.97 10.56 -4.13
N MET A 25 -5.97 9.38 -4.75
CA MET A 25 -5.59 8.10 -4.16
C MET A 25 -4.09 7.87 -4.40
N THR A 26 -3.28 8.02 -3.35
CA THR A 26 -1.81 7.98 -3.42
C THR A 26 -1.21 6.63 -2.99
N VAL A 27 0.11 6.49 -3.06
CA VAL A 27 0.81 5.27 -2.58
C VAL A 27 0.70 5.12 -1.06
N GLU A 28 0.59 6.24 -0.34
CA GLU A 28 0.42 6.26 1.12
C GLU A 28 -0.95 5.73 1.53
N HIS A 29 -2.01 6.12 0.81
CA HIS A 29 -3.33 5.53 1.00
C HIS A 29 -3.33 4.02 0.75
N LEU A 30 -2.61 3.59 -0.29
CA LEU A 30 -2.44 2.19 -0.60
C LEU A 30 -1.74 1.44 0.54
N LEU A 31 -0.62 1.97 1.04
CA LEU A 31 0.09 1.37 2.18
C LEU A 31 -0.79 1.33 3.43
N LEU A 32 -1.53 2.41 3.72
CA LEU A 32 -2.46 2.48 4.85
C LEU A 32 -3.53 1.38 4.78
N ALA A 33 -4.08 1.13 3.59
CA ALA A 33 -5.04 0.05 3.37
C ALA A 33 -4.40 -1.34 3.56
N LEU A 34 -3.15 -1.51 3.09
CA LEU A 34 -2.41 -2.76 3.24
C LEU A 34 -2.08 -3.11 4.69
N LEU A 35 -2.03 -2.14 5.62
CA LEU A 35 -1.84 -2.44 7.05
C LEU A 35 -2.94 -3.35 7.63
N SER A 36 -4.13 -3.36 7.01
CA SER A 36 -5.24 -4.24 7.39
C SER A 36 -5.44 -5.41 6.44
N ASN A 37 -4.69 -5.49 5.33
CA ASN A 37 -4.76 -6.61 4.39
C ASN A 37 -4.02 -7.83 4.99
N PRO A 38 -4.64 -9.02 5.07
CA PRO A 38 -4.04 -10.17 5.76
C PRO A 38 -2.61 -10.50 5.32
N SER A 39 -2.39 -10.67 4.01
CA SER A 39 -1.08 -11.05 3.47
C SER A 39 0.01 -9.98 3.64
N ALA A 40 -0.34 -8.70 3.48
CA ALA A 40 0.62 -7.61 3.66
C ALA A 40 0.93 -7.37 5.14
N ARG A 41 -0.10 -7.47 5.99
CA ARG A 41 0.02 -7.34 7.44
C ARG A 41 0.94 -8.43 8.01
N GLU A 42 0.74 -9.68 7.61
CA GLU A 42 1.59 -10.79 8.06
C GLU A 42 3.06 -10.56 7.69
N ALA A 43 3.33 -10.06 6.49
CA ALA A 43 4.69 -9.72 6.06
C ALA A 43 5.30 -8.57 6.85
N LEU A 44 4.53 -7.53 7.18
CA LEU A 44 4.99 -6.42 8.02
C LEU A 44 5.23 -6.86 9.47
N GLU A 45 4.36 -7.69 10.02
CA GLU A 45 4.54 -8.27 11.37
C GLU A 45 5.77 -9.19 11.41
N ALA A 46 6.04 -9.96 10.36
CA ALA A 46 7.26 -10.75 10.23
C ALA A 46 8.54 -9.90 10.09
N CYS A 47 8.40 -8.63 9.70
CA CYS A 47 9.48 -7.64 9.69
C CYS A 47 9.57 -6.82 11.00
N SER A 48 8.80 -7.20 12.03
CA SER A 48 8.79 -6.59 13.37
C SER A 48 8.39 -5.11 13.38
N VAL A 49 7.49 -4.74 12.46
CA VAL A 49 6.99 -3.37 12.32
C VAL A 49 5.97 -3.02 13.39
N ASP A 50 6.12 -1.84 14.01
CA ASP A 50 5.04 -1.23 14.78
C ASP A 50 3.97 -0.67 13.83
N LEU A 51 2.95 -1.49 13.55
CA LEU A 51 1.85 -1.13 12.67
C LEU A 51 1.01 0.05 13.19
N VAL A 52 1.00 0.29 14.50
CA VAL A 52 0.24 1.41 15.08
C VAL A 52 0.97 2.71 14.80
N ALA A 53 2.28 2.76 15.05
CA ALA A 53 3.10 3.92 14.75
C ALA A 53 3.11 4.22 13.24
N LEU A 54 3.31 3.20 12.39
CA LEU A 54 3.28 3.37 10.94
C LEU A 54 1.93 3.90 10.43
N ARG A 55 0.81 3.41 10.99
CA ARG A 55 -0.54 3.90 10.65
C ARG A 55 -0.69 5.38 10.98
N GLN A 56 -0.30 5.80 12.18
CA GLN A 56 -0.42 7.20 12.62
C GLN A 56 0.39 8.14 11.73
N GLU A 57 1.62 7.76 11.36
CA GLU A 57 2.45 8.55 10.47
C GLU A 57 1.87 8.66 9.06
N LEU A 58 1.29 7.57 8.53
CA LEU A 58 0.62 7.58 7.24
C LEU A 58 -0.64 8.46 7.24
N GLU A 59 -1.50 8.32 8.25
CA GLU A 59 -2.71 9.12 8.39
C GLU A 59 -2.36 10.61 8.53
N ALA A 60 -1.37 10.95 9.35
CA ALA A 60 -0.91 12.33 9.52
C ALA A 60 -0.35 12.92 8.22
N PHE A 61 0.45 12.15 7.47
CA PHE A 61 1.00 12.61 6.21
C PHE A 61 -0.09 12.82 5.14
N ILE A 62 -1.02 11.86 5.03
CA ILE A 62 -2.13 11.93 4.08
C ILE A 62 -2.97 13.19 4.33
N GLU A 63 -3.36 13.43 5.59
CA GLU A 63 -4.18 14.59 5.98
C GLU A 63 -3.47 15.91 5.66
N GLN A 64 -2.15 15.98 5.86
CA GLN A 64 -1.39 17.22 5.67
C GLN A 64 -1.08 17.54 4.20
N THR A 65 -1.00 16.52 3.34
CA THR A 65 -0.41 16.66 2.00
C THR A 65 -1.38 16.38 0.87
N THR A 66 -2.52 15.73 1.14
CA THR A 66 -3.47 15.37 0.10
C THR A 66 -4.45 16.54 -0.13
N PRO A 67 -4.51 17.10 -1.35
CA PRO A 67 -5.51 18.11 -1.67
C PRO A 67 -6.92 17.57 -1.48
N VAL A 68 -7.79 18.42 -0.93
CA VAL A 68 -9.21 18.12 -0.73
C VAL A 68 -10.03 18.83 -1.80
N LEU A 69 -10.95 18.09 -2.42
CA LEU A 69 -11.84 18.62 -3.43
C LEU A 69 -12.75 19.71 -2.85
N PRO A 70 -12.82 20.90 -3.47
CA PRO A 70 -13.71 21.97 -3.02
C PRO A 70 -15.15 21.50 -2.92
N ALA A 71 -15.89 21.97 -1.91
CA ALA A 71 -17.30 21.59 -1.71
C ALA A 71 -18.18 21.86 -2.95
N SER A 72 -17.82 22.84 -3.78
CA SER A 72 -18.52 23.18 -5.03
C SER A 72 -18.35 22.14 -6.15
N GLU A 73 -17.41 21.20 -6.04
CA GLU A 73 -17.12 20.17 -7.03
C GLU A 73 -17.67 18.81 -6.56
N GLU A 74 -18.98 18.70 -6.34
CA GLU A 74 -19.62 17.47 -5.81
C GLU A 74 -19.55 16.28 -6.77
N GLU A 75 -19.52 16.53 -8.09
CA GLU A 75 -19.45 15.47 -9.12
C GLU A 75 -18.03 14.96 -9.36
N ARG A 76 -17.01 15.59 -8.76
CA ARG A 76 -15.62 15.22 -9.00
C ARG A 76 -15.21 14.06 -8.09
N ASP A 77 -14.79 12.97 -8.70
CA ASP A 77 -14.35 11.76 -8.00
C ASP A 77 -12.85 11.78 -7.66
N THR A 78 -12.48 11.15 -6.54
CA THR A 78 -11.10 10.80 -6.19
C THR A 78 -10.42 10.02 -7.32
N GLN A 79 -9.24 10.47 -7.76
CA GLN A 79 -8.47 9.85 -8.84
C GLN A 79 -7.20 9.17 -8.31
N PRO A 80 -6.82 7.99 -8.81
CA PRO A 80 -5.50 7.42 -8.50
C PRO A 80 -4.36 8.23 -9.11
N THR A 81 -3.27 8.40 -8.36
CA THR A 81 -2.04 8.98 -8.91
C THR A 81 -1.34 8.01 -9.85
N LEU A 82 -0.45 8.53 -10.71
CA LEU A 82 0.40 7.69 -11.56
C LEU A 82 1.27 6.73 -10.75
N SER A 83 1.80 7.18 -9.60
CA SER A 83 2.62 6.33 -8.72
C SER A 83 1.80 5.18 -8.14
N PHE A 84 0.56 5.43 -7.73
CA PHE A 84 -0.37 4.37 -7.31
C PHE A 84 -0.60 3.34 -8.42
N GLN A 85 -0.90 3.81 -9.64
CA GLN A 85 -1.13 2.93 -10.79
C GLN A 85 0.10 2.07 -11.11
N ARG A 86 1.30 2.67 -11.09
CA ARG A 86 2.56 1.94 -11.31
C ARG A 86 2.79 0.85 -10.28
N VAL A 87 2.49 1.09 -9.00
CA VAL A 87 2.62 0.06 -7.94
C VAL A 87 1.75 -1.15 -8.26
N LEU A 88 0.46 -0.94 -8.58
CA LEU A 88 -0.44 -2.02 -8.92
C LEU A 88 0.00 -2.76 -10.20
N GLN A 89 0.37 -2.02 -11.24
CA GLN A 89 0.84 -2.61 -12.50
C GLN A 89 2.12 -3.44 -12.29
N ARG A 90 3.07 -2.96 -11.49
CA ARG A 90 4.30 -3.69 -11.16
C ARG A 90 4.00 -4.98 -10.40
N ALA A 91 3.11 -4.94 -9.42
CA ALA A 91 2.68 -6.13 -8.68
C ALA A 91 2.04 -7.17 -9.62
N VAL A 92 1.13 -6.74 -10.49
CA VAL A 92 0.48 -7.60 -11.49
C VAL A 92 1.51 -8.22 -12.44
N PHE A 93 2.38 -7.40 -13.03
CA PHE A 93 3.38 -7.88 -13.98
C PHE A 93 4.35 -8.88 -13.35
N HIS A 94 4.78 -8.64 -12.10
CA HIS A 94 5.67 -9.53 -11.38
C HIS A 94 5.03 -10.91 -11.12
N VAL A 95 3.76 -10.93 -10.68
CA VAL A 95 3.03 -12.19 -10.45
C VAL A 95 2.83 -12.95 -11.76
N GLN A 96 2.42 -12.26 -12.83
CA GLN A 96 2.21 -12.88 -14.14
C GLN A 96 3.50 -13.47 -14.72
N SER A 97 4.63 -12.76 -14.61
CA SER A 97 5.92 -13.27 -15.12
C SER A 97 6.45 -14.46 -14.31
N SER A 98 6.00 -14.64 -13.06
CA SER A 98 6.30 -15.80 -12.23
C SER A 98 5.42 -17.03 -12.48
N GLY A 99 4.50 -16.97 -13.46
CA GLY A 99 3.57 -18.05 -13.77
C GLY A 99 2.44 -18.24 -12.75
N ARG A 100 2.27 -17.27 -11.83
CA ARG A 100 1.19 -17.24 -10.84
C ARG A 100 0.03 -16.41 -11.37
N ASN A 101 -1.18 -16.71 -10.89
CA ASN A 101 -2.41 -16.10 -11.40
C ASN A 101 -3.03 -15.06 -10.46
N GLU A 102 -2.57 -15.00 -9.21
CA GLU A 102 -3.21 -14.23 -8.15
C GLU A 102 -2.23 -13.25 -7.51
N VAL A 103 -2.63 -11.97 -7.49
CA VAL A 103 -1.87 -10.88 -6.87
C VAL A 103 -2.44 -10.63 -5.48
N THR A 104 -1.60 -10.77 -4.46
CA THR A 104 -1.97 -10.53 -3.06
C THR A 104 -1.48 -9.16 -2.59
N GLY A 105 -1.93 -8.73 -1.40
CA GLY A 105 -1.44 -7.50 -0.78
C GLY A 105 0.07 -7.53 -0.51
N ALA A 106 0.64 -8.69 -0.20
CA ALA A 106 2.09 -8.85 -0.03
C ALA A 106 2.86 -8.52 -1.34
N ASN A 107 2.33 -8.90 -2.51
CA ASN A 107 2.94 -8.52 -3.79
C ASN A 107 2.91 -7.00 -4.01
N VAL A 108 1.81 -6.35 -3.63
CA VAL A 108 1.66 -4.89 -3.72
C VAL A 108 2.61 -4.19 -2.75
N LEU A 109 2.75 -4.70 -1.52
CA LEU A 109 3.72 -4.19 -0.53
C LEU A 109 5.15 -4.21 -1.07
N VAL A 110 5.58 -5.31 -1.71
CA VAL A 110 6.89 -5.38 -2.38
C VAL A 110 7.02 -4.34 -3.48
N ALA A 111 5.95 -4.10 -4.25
CA ALA A 111 5.95 -3.15 -5.36
C ALA A 111 6.06 -1.68 -4.88
N ILE A 112 5.55 -1.33 -3.69
CA ILE A 112 5.65 0.02 -3.10
C ILE A 112 7.10 0.49 -2.99
N PHE A 113 8.04 -0.40 -2.66
CA PHE A 113 9.47 -0.06 -2.58
C PHE A 113 10.05 0.47 -3.90
N SER A 114 9.39 0.22 -5.03
CA SER A 114 9.82 0.71 -6.35
C SER A 114 9.44 2.18 -6.59
N GLU A 115 8.63 2.79 -5.70
CA GLU A 115 8.32 4.22 -5.69
C GLU A 115 9.20 4.91 -4.63
N GLN A 116 10.50 4.98 -4.87
CA GLN A 116 11.50 5.38 -3.86
C GLN A 116 11.29 6.80 -3.30
N GLU A 117 10.71 7.68 -4.12
CA GLU A 117 10.39 9.08 -3.79
C GLU A 117 9.06 9.22 -3.03
N SER A 118 8.30 8.14 -2.86
CA SER A 118 7.05 8.17 -2.08
C SER A 118 7.33 8.20 -0.58
N GLN A 119 6.43 8.85 0.17
CA GLN A 119 6.49 8.84 1.62
C GLN A 119 6.24 7.43 2.15
N ALA A 120 5.40 6.63 1.48
CA ALA A 120 5.17 5.23 1.82
C ALA A 120 6.49 4.42 1.85
N ALA A 121 7.32 4.51 0.80
CA ALA A 121 8.59 3.82 0.74
C ALA A 121 9.60 4.36 1.78
N TYR A 122 9.58 5.68 2.04
CA TYR A 122 10.37 6.29 3.10
C TYR A 122 9.98 5.75 4.49
N LEU A 123 8.69 5.72 4.82
CA LEU A 123 8.20 5.27 6.12
C LEU A 123 8.49 3.78 6.35
N LEU A 124 8.34 2.93 5.33
CA LEU A 124 8.76 1.53 5.44
C LEU A 124 10.25 1.40 5.82
N ARG A 125 11.13 2.17 5.18
CA ARG A 125 12.56 2.18 5.52
C ARG A 125 12.83 2.77 6.91
N LYS A 126 12.10 3.82 7.31
CA LYS A 126 12.19 4.44 8.63
C LYS A 126 11.82 3.44 9.74
N HIS A 127 10.86 2.56 9.48
CA HIS A 127 10.47 1.43 10.33
C HIS A 127 11.32 0.18 10.09
N GLU A 128 12.53 0.35 9.55
CA GLU A 128 13.53 -0.71 9.34
C GLU A 128 13.05 -1.89 8.47
N VAL A 129 12.09 -1.66 7.58
CA VAL A 129 11.65 -2.64 6.59
C VAL A 129 12.38 -2.40 5.29
N SER A 130 13.11 -3.40 4.82
CA SER A 130 13.64 -3.42 3.47
C SER A 130 12.75 -4.23 2.53
N ARG A 131 12.88 -3.97 1.23
CA ARG A 131 12.24 -4.81 0.19
C ARG A 131 12.68 -6.27 0.31
N LEU A 132 13.94 -6.51 0.69
CA LEU A 132 14.50 -7.85 0.80
C LEU A 132 13.84 -8.64 1.93
N ASP A 133 13.55 -8.01 3.07
CA ASP A 133 12.90 -8.65 4.22
C ASP A 133 11.52 -9.18 3.80
N VAL A 134 10.72 -8.34 3.15
CA VAL A 134 9.38 -8.71 2.66
C VAL A 134 9.47 -9.82 1.61
N VAL A 135 10.44 -9.77 0.69
CA VAL A 135 10.65 -10.82 -0.32
C VAL A 135 11.06 -12.15 0.34
N ASN A 136 11.98 -12.13 1.30
CA ASN A 136 12.42 -13.31 2.02
C ASN A 136 11.25 -13.96 2.77
N PHE A 137 10.41 -13.16 3.43
CA PHE A 137 9.21 -13.67 4.08
C PHE A 137 8.25 -14.33 3.07
N ILE A 138 7.94 -13.67 1.96
CA ILE A 138 7.02 -14.22 0.94
C ILE A 138 7.57 -15.52 0.31
N SER A 139 8.88 -15.60 0.11
CA SER A 139 9.54 -16.73 -0.54
C SER A 139 9.79 -17.92 0.38
N HIS A 140 10.11 -17.67 1.65
CA HIS A 140 10.66 -18.67 2.57
C HIS A 140 10.01 -18.68 3.96
N GLY A 141 9.12 -17.74 4.28
CA GLY A 141 8.52 -17.59 5.59
C GLY A 141 9.49 -17.07 6.67
N THR A 142 10.68 -16.62 6.30
CA THR A 142 11.70 -16.13 7.23
C THR A 142 11.22 -14.86 7.93
N ARG A 143 11.21 -14.88 9.27
CA ARG A 143 10.91 -13.72 10.11
C ARG A 143 12.22 -13.02 10.49
N LYS A 144 12.19 -11.70 10.64
CA LYS A 144 13.40 -10.89 10.87
C LYS A 144 14.09 -11.20 12.21
N ASP A 145 13.32 -11.68 13.19
CA ASP A 145 13.81 -12.02 14.53
C ASP A 145 14.23 -13.50 14.69
N GLU A 146 14.23 -14.29 13.61
CA GLU A 146 14.64 -15.70 13.55
C GLU A 146 15.95 -15.89 12.78
#